data_AF-A0A0M8XP98-F1
#
_entry.id   AF-A0A0M8XP98-F1
#
_cell.length_a   1.000
_cell.length_b   1.000
_cell.length_c   1.000
_cell.angle_alpha   90.00
_cell.angle_beta   90.00
_cell.angle_gamma   90.00
#
_symmetry.space_group_name_H-M   'P 1'
#
loop_
_entity.id
_entity.type
_entity.pdbx_description
1 polymer ?
#
loop_
_entity_poly.entity_id
_entity_poly.type
_entity_poly.pdbx_seq_one_letter_code
_entity_poly.pdbx_strand_id
1 'polypeptide(L)'
;MITEYERRARLNDLEPMRDRLLRVLHDAMEERPNRTDWIEYERDQMTAAVNHARFTRGLQAATADDIRTIEDTAVGHSDYAAKLALRCAELALGIRAAR
;
A
#
# COMPACT_ATOMS: atom_id res chain seq x y z
N MET A 1 -19.22 -9.81 7.32
CA MET A 1 -18.36 -10.72 8.11
C MET A 1 -17.68 -11.63 7.11
N ILE A 2 -16.35 -11.61 7.03
CA ILE A 2 -15.58 -12.40 6.05
C ILE A 2 -15.42 -13.80 6.63
N THR A 3 -15.59 -14.83 5.81
CA THR A 3 -15.40 -16.23 6.22
C THR A 3 -13.91 -16.52 6.50
N GLU A 4 -13.61 -17.53 7.33
CA GLU A 4 -12.22 -17.92 7.61
C GLU A 4 -11.47 -18.35 6.34
N TYR A 5 -12.18 -18.93 5.37
CA TYR A 5 -11.64 -19.27 4.05
C TYR A 5 -11.18 -18.03 3.27
N GLU A 6 -12.04 -17.02 3.16
CA GLU A 6 -11.71 -15.75 2.49
C GLU A 6 -10.57 -15.01 3.20
N ARG A 7 -10.52 -15.08 4.54
CA ARG A 7 -9.41 -14.53 5.33
C ARG A 7 -8.11 -15.24 5.01
N ARG A 8 -8.11 -16.57 4.96
CA ARG A 8 -6.94 -17.40 4.60
C ARG A 8 -6.44 -17.08 3.19
N ALA A 9 -7.36 -16.98 2.22
CA ALA A 9 -7.04 -16.64 0.84
C ALA A 9 -6.36 -15.26 0.75
N ARG A 10 -6.88 -14.24 1.45
CA ARG A 10 -6.24 -12.92 1.51
C ARG A 10 -4.86 -12.94 2.14
N LEU A 11 -4.64 -13.77 3.17
CA LEU A 11 -3.32 -13.91 3.79
C LEU A 11 -2.29 -14.56 2.85
N ASN A 12 -2.72 -15.48 1.99
CA ASN A 12 -1.84 -16.06 0.97
C ASN A 12 -1.39 -15.03 -0.08
N ASP A 13 -2.23 -14.04 -0.36
CA ASP A 13 -1.93 -12.93 -1.29
C ASP A 13 -1.05 -11.83 -0.66
N LEU A 14 -0.84 -11.84 0.67
CA LEU A 14 -0.20 -10.74 1.39
C LEU A 14 1.26 -10.52 0.96
N GLU A 15 2.05 -11.59 0.94
CA GLU A 15 3.47 -11.51 0.57
C GLU A 15 3.65 -11.08 -0.90
N PRO A 16 2.97 -11.70 -1.90
CA PRO A 16 3.01 -11.22 -3.28
C PRO A 16 2.56 -9.77 -3.44
N MET A 17 1.53 -9.34 -2.71
CA MET A 17 1.03 -7.98 -2.77
C MET A 17 2.02 -6.99 -2.16
N ARG A 18 2.61 -7.32 -1.01
CA ARG A 18 3.68 -6.52 -0.39
C ARG A 18 4.83 -6.35 -1.37
N ASP A 19 5.33 -7.42 -1.97
CA ASP A 19 6.48 -7.36 -2.87
C ASP A 19 6.17 -6.52 -4.12
N ARG A 20 4.93 -6.58 -4.63
CA ARG A 20 4.48 -5.71 -5.72
C ARG A 20 4.50 -4.24 -5.31
N LEU A 21 3.93 -3.90 -4.16
CA LEU A 21 3.86 -2.52 -3.68
C LEU A 21 5.25 -1.98 -3.28
N LEU A 22 6.13 -2.84 -2.77
CA LEU A 22 7.50 -2.48 -2.47
C LEU A 22 8.27 -2.10 -3.74
N ARG A 23 8.08 -2.82 -4.84
CA ARG A 23 8.64 -2.43 -6.15
C ARG A 23 8.10 -1.08 -6.62
N VAL A 24 6.78 -0.86 -6.56
CA VAL A 24 6.18 0.43 -6.92
C VAL A 24 6.80 1.58 -6.13
N LEU A 25 7.00 1.39 -4.82
CA LEU A 25 7.61 2.41 -3.98
C LEU A 25 9.08 2.62 -4.34
N HIS A 26 9.85 1.56 -4.57
CA HIS A 26 11.25 1.69 -4.98
C HIS A 26 11.38 2.44 -6.31
N ASP A 27 10.59 2.07 -7.32
CA ASP A 27 10.58 2.76 -8.61
C ASP A 27 10.24 4.25 -8.44
N ALA A 28 9.29 4.59 -7.54
CA ALA A 28 8.95 5.98 -7.24
C ALA A 28 10.08 6.72 -6.48
N MET A 29 10.78 6.04 -5.57
CA MET A 29 11.91 6.59 -4.82
C MET A 29 13.13 6.87 -5.70
N GLU A 30 13.32 6.11 -6.78
CA GLU A 30 14.39 6.36 -7.76
C GLU A 30 14.21 7.71 -8.47
N GLU A 31 12.98 8.23 -8.55
CA GLU A 31 12.66 9.52 -9.15
C GLU A 31 12.88 10.72 -8.22
N ARG A 32 13.19 10.50 -6.93
CA ARG A 32 13.43 11.58 -5.95
C ARG A 32 14.41 12.66 -6.44
N PRO A 33 15.57 12.34 -7.04
CA PRO A 33 16.51 13.36 -7.50
C PRO A 33 15.98 14.23 -8.64
N ASN A 34 14.98 13.74 -9.37
CA ASN A 34 14.42 14.38 -10.57
C ASN A 34 13.13 15.15 -10.30
N ARG A 35 12.56 15.06 -9.08
CA ARG A 35 11.26 15.63 -8.73
C ARG A 35 11.35 16.50 -7.48
N THR A 36 10.76 17.69 -7.56
CA THR A 36 10.63 18.59 -6.40
C THR A 36 9.47 18.20 -5.49
N ASP A 37 8.47 17.51 -6.04
CA ASP A 37 7.25 16.98 -5.44
C ASP A 37 7.33 15.46 -5.20
N TRP A 38 8.52 14.95 -4.87
CA TRP A 38 8.76 13.51 -4.75
C TRP A 38 7.93 12.83 -3.66
N ILE A 39 7.59 13.56 -2.58
CA ILE A 39 6.76 13.05 -1.49
C ILE A 39 5.34 12.77 -2.00
N GLU A 40 4.73 13.76 -2.65
CA GLU A 40 3.41 13.65 -3.24
C GLU A 40 3.37 12.56 -4.31
N TYR A 41 4.42 12.49 -5.15
CA TYR A 41 4.54 11.47 -6.18
C TYR A 41 4.56 10.05 -5.62
N GLU A 42 5.38 9.77 -4.60
CA GLU A 42 5.43 8.45 -3.96
C GLU A 42 4.07 8.05 -3.39
N ARG A 43 3.38 9.00 -2.75
CA ARG A 43 2.03 8.78 -2.21
C ARG A 43 1.03 8.51 -3.30
N ASP A 44 1.06 9.25 -4.41
CA ASP A 44 0.15 9.06 -5.53
C ASP A 44 0.37 7.71 -6.21
N GLN A 45 1.62 7.31 -6.42
CA GLN A 45 1.98 6.01 -6.97
C GLN A 45 1.50 4.86 -6.07
N MET A 46 1.71 4.98 -4.77
CA MET A 46 1.23 4.00 -3.78
C MET A 46 -0.30 3.95 -3.72
N THR A 47 -0.97 5.10 -3.70
CA THR A 47 -2.43 5.21 -3.69
C THR A 47 -3.04 4.58 -4.94
N ALA A 48 -2.50 4.88 -6.10
CA ALA A 48 -2.94 4.32 -7.38
C ALA A 48 -2.78 2.79 -7.41
N ALA A 49 -1.63 2.27 -6.97
CA ALA A 49 -1.36 0.83 -6.93
C ALA A 49 -2.30 0.10 -5.96
N VAL A 50 -2.53 0.65 -4.76
CA VAL A 50 -3.48 0.12 -3.79
C VAL A 50 -4.91 0.14 -4.35
N ASN A 51 -5.33 1.25 -4.93
CA ASN A 51 -6.69 1.39 -5.47
C ASN A 51 -6.95 0.51 -6.68
N HIS A 52 -5.95 0.30 -7.52
CA HIS A 52 -6.03 -0.70 -8.58
C HIS A 52 -6.28 -2.10 -8.00
N ALA A 53 -5.51 -2.53 -7.00
CA ALA A 53 -5.68 -3.83 -6.36
C ALA A 53 -7.01 -3.99 -5.60
N ARG A 54 -7.54 -2.90 -5.03
CA ARG A 54 -8.85 -2.86 -4.37
C ARG A 54 -9.99 -2.94 -5.38
N PHE A 55 -9.89 -2.20 -6.50
CA PHE A 55 -10.85 -2.23 -7.59
C PHE A 55 -11.00 -3.63 -8.18
N THR A 56 -9.89 -4.34 -8.46
CA THR A 56 -9.95 -5.72 -8.99
C THR A 56 -10.61 -6.71 -8.03
N ARG A 57 -10.78 -6.34 -6.75
CA ARG A 57 -11.40 -7.15 -5.70
C ARG A 57 -12.79 -6.65 -5.29
N GLY A 58 -13.33 -5.62 -5.94
CA GLY A 58 -14.62 -5.02 -5.59
C GLY A 58 -14.64 -4.30 -4.23
N LEU A 59 -13.47 -3.86 -3.73
CA LEU A 59 -13.36 -3.08 -2.50
C LEU A 59 -13.50 -1.58 -2.81
N GLN A 60 -14.04 -0.82 -1.86
CA GLN A 60 -14.10 0.65 -1.95
C GLN A 60 -12.70 1.24 -2.13
N ALA A 61 -12.52 2.31 -2.90
CA ALA A 61 -11.22 2.98 -3.00
C ALA A 61 -10.73 3.47 -1.63
N ALA A 62 -9.42 3.38 -1.39
CA ALA A 62 -8.73 4.07 -0.31
C ALA A 62 -8.46 5.53 -0.70
N THR A 63 -8.50 6.39 0.31
CA THR A 63 -8.19 7.82 0.18
C THR A 63 -6.68 8.06 0.32
N ALA A 64 -6.20 9.24 -0.09
CA ALA A 64 -4.83 9.65 0.19
C ALA A 64 -4.56 9.74 1.71
N ASP A 65 -5.59 10.06 2.52
CA ASP A 65 -5.46 10.13 3.98
C ASP A 65 -5.26 8.75 4.62
N ASP A 66 -5.84 7.70 4.05
CA ASP A 66 -5.59 6.32 4.47
C ASP A 66 -4.11 5.95 4.32
N ILE A 67 -3.52 6.32 3.17
CA ILE A 67 -2.11 6.06 2.87
C ILE A 67 -1.22 6.89 3.78
N ARG A 68 -1.52 8.17 3.99
CA ARG A 68 -0.79 9.04 4.92
C ARG A 68 -0.80 8.48 6.34
N THR A 69 -1.97 8.06 6.83
CA THR A 69 -2.10 7.46 8.17
C THR A 69 -1.23 6.19 8.30
N ILE A 70 -1.13 5.39 7.23
CA ILE A 70 -0.25 4.22 7.21
C ILE A 70 1.22 4.67 7.22
N GLU A 71 1.58 5.63 6.38
CA GLU A 71 2.93 6.17 6.25
C GLU A 71 3.46 6.74 7.58
N ASP A 72 2.62 7.45 8.34
CA ASP A 72 2.98 7.99 9.65
C ASP A 72 3.47 6.92 10.64
N THR A 73 3.05 5.65 10.46
CA THR A 73 3.52 4.52 11.28
C THR A 73 4.85 3.92 10.83
N ALA A 74 5.35 4.31 9.66
CA ALA A 74 6.58 3.82 9.05
C ALA A 74 7.67 4.90 9.02
N VAL A 75 7.32 6.18 8.99
CA VAL A 75 8.26 7.32 8.95
C VAL A 75 9.24 7.25 10.11
N GLY A 76 10.52 7.55 9.81
CA GLY A 76 11.60 7.53 10.81
C GLY A 76 12.19 6.16 11.10
N HIS A 77 11.63 5.08 10.55
CA HIS A 77 12.20 3.75 10.67
C HIS A 77 13.15 3.40 9.51
N SER A 78 14.23 2.66 9.79
CA SER A 78 15.18 2.19 8.77
C SER A 78 14.57 1.20 7.78
N ASP A 79 13.50 0.51 8.18
CA ASP A 79 12.70 -0.41 7.36
C ASP A 79 11.44 0.25 6.77
N TYR A 80 11.44 1.59 6.65
CA TYR A 80 10.34 2.41 6.14
C TYR A 80 9.61 1.79 4.93
N ALA A 81 10.34 1.51 3.85
CA ALA A 81 9.75 1.05 2.59
C ALA A 81 9.05 -0.31 2.76
N ALA A 82 9.66 -1.24 3.47
CA ALA A 82 9.09 -2.55 3.74
C ALA A 82 7.83 -2.46 4.62
N LYS A 83 7.86 -1.62 5.67
CA LYS A 83 6.70 -1.38 6.54
C LYS A 83 5.54 -0.75 5.79
N LEU A 84 5.80 0.31 5.03
CA LEU A 84 4.78 1.00 4.25
C LEU A 84 4.15 0.04 3.24
N ALA A 85 4.96 -0.70 2.47
CA ALA A 85 4.47 -1.68 1.51
C ALA A 85 3.61 -2.78 2.15
N LEU A 86 4.01 -3.30 3.31
CA LEU A 86 3.25 -4.32 4.03
C LEU A 86 1.88 -3.80 4.47
N ARG A 87 1.83 -2.62 5.07
CA ARG A 87 0.57 -2.03 5.54
C ARG A 87 -0.35 -1.61 4.41
N CYS A 88 0.21 -1.11 3.31
CA CYS A 88 -0.55 -0.86 2.08
C CYS A 88 -1.05 -2.17 1.44
N ALA A 89 -0.33 -3.28 1.57
CA ALA A 89 -0.80 -4.59 1.11
C ALA A 89 -1.97 -5.09 1.96
N GLU A 90 -1.92 -4.95 3.29
CA GLU A 90 -3.04 -5.25 4.17
C GLU A 90 -4.29 -4.45 3.77
N LEU A 91 -4.12 -3.17 3.44
CA LEU A 91 -5.18 -2.30 2.96
C LEU A 91 -5.69 -2.74 1.58
N ALA A 92 -4.79 -3.01 0.63
CA ALA A 92 -5.15 -3.43 -0.72
C ALA A 92 -5.99 -4.73 -0.75
N LEU A 93 -5.70 -5.65 0.18
CA LEU A 93 -6.39 -6.93 0.31
C LEU A 93 -7.63 -6.85 1.23
N GLY A 94 -7.91 -5.69 1.82
CA GLY A 94 -9.00 -5.51 2.77
C GLY A 94 -8.84 -6.33 4.06
N ILE A 95 -7.60 -6.68 4.43
CA ILE A 95 -7.26 -7.22 5.75
C ILE A 95 -7.32 -6.10 6.79
N ARG A 96 -6.88 -4.91 6.38
CA ARG A 96 -7.06 -3.64 7.08
C ARG A 96 -8.20 -2.85 6.44
N ALA A 97 -9.02 -2.20 7.26
CA ALA A 97 -10.07 -1.30 6.78
C ALA A 97 -9.48 0.03 6.29
N ALA A 98 -10.05 0.57 5.21
CA ALA A 98 -9.92 1.98 4.89
C ALA A 98 -10.80 2.78 5.88
N ARG A 99 -10.37 3.98 6.25
CA ARG A 99 -11.10 4.89 7.13
C ARG A 99 -12.13 5.70 6.37
#